data_AF-A0A2S9FL09-F1
#
_entry.id   AF-A0A2S9FL09-F1
#
_cell.length_a   1.000
_cell.length_b   1.000
_cell.length_c   1.000
_cell.angle_alpha   90.00
_cell.angle_beta   90.00
_cell.angle_gamma   90.00
#
_symmetry.space_group_name_H-M   'P 1'
#
loop_
_entity.id
_entity.type
_entity.pdbx_description
1 polymer ?
#
loop_
_entity_poly.entity_id
_entity_poly.type
_entity_poly.pdbx_seq_one_letter_code
_entity_poly.pdbx_strand_id
1 'polypeptide(L)'
;GETPVPGKTLGPLVVVERDYPAVAEKWATLGPLVERLGLTTKGITVHPDREVEELAAKFGVMNSGRAVGRPAINTAERMAEAILALSGTSNGRLAVEGFRELERRTGRRLVHLAEGSEERRITFADTQARPVPVITSPEWSGSETGGRRYAPFTVNIEELKP
;
A
#
# COMPACT_ATOMS: atom_id res chain seq x y z
N GLY A 1 -11.15 -10.14 40.14
CA GLY A 1 -11.39 -9.80 38.72
C GLY A 1 -10.72 -10.85 37.85
N GLU A 2 -11.17 -11.01 36.61
CA GLU A 2 -10.59 -11.96 35.65
C GLU A 2 -9.17 -11.57 35.23
N THR A 3 -8.35 -12.58 34.87
CA THR A 3 -7.00 -12.36 34.35
C THR A 3 -7.07 -11.76 32.94
N PRO A 4 -6.35 -10.66 32.65
CA PRO A 4 -6.36 -10.06 31.33
C PRO A 4 -5.75 -10.98 30.27
N VAL A 5 -6.31 -10.93 29.06
CA VAL A 5 -5.90 -11.70 27.88
C VAL A 5 -5.46 -10.72 26.79
N PRO A 6 -4.15 -10.64 26.46
CA PRO A 6 -3.64 -9.78 25.40
C PRO A 6 -4.35 -10.01 24.06
N GLY A 7 -4.73 -8.93 23.39
CA GLY A 7 -5.48 -8.96 22.13
C GLY A 7 -6.99 -9.23 22.28
N LYS A 8 -7.51 -9.37 23.50
CA LYS A 8 -8.96 -9.54 23.77
C LYS A 8 -9.46 -8.61 24.85
N THR A 9 -8.97 -8.77 26.08
CA THR A 9 -9.36 -7.96 27.26
C THR A 9 -8.24 -7.03 27.73
N LEU A 10 -7.06 -7.14 27.10
CA LEU A 10 -5.92 -6.22 27.18
C LEU A 10 -5.45 -5.93 25.74
N GLY A 11 -4.80 -4.78 25.52
CA GLY A 11 -4.12 -4.51 24.25
C GLY A 11 -3.08 -5.59 23.90
N PRO A 12 -2.68 -5.72 22.61
CA PRO A 12 -1.67 -6.69 22.21
C PRO A 12 -0.32 -6.35 22.85
N LEU A 13 0.36 -7.36 23.40
CA LEU A 13 1.73 -7.26 23.87
C LEU A 13 2.64 -7.86 22.80
N VAL A 14 3.46 -7.03 22.16
CA VAL A 14 4.34 -7.42 21.05
C VAL A 14 5.77 -6.97 21.29
N VAL A 15 6.73 -7.81 20.88
CA VAL A 15 8.15 -7.47 20.92
C VAL A 15 8.54 -6.78 19.62
N VAL A 16 9.22 -5.63 19.74
CA VAL A 16 9.78 -4.90 18.59
C VAL A 16 11.28 -4.77 18.79
N GLU A 17 12.06 -5.43 17.93
CA GLU A 17 13.51 -5.35 17.96
C GLU A 17 14.00 -4.05 17.30
N ARG A 18 14.93 -3.35 17.95
CA ARG A 18 15.50 -2.09 17.48
C ARG A 18 17.01 -2.17 17.42
N ASP A 19 17.54 -2.06 16.21
CA ASP A 19 18.97 -1.86 15.96
C ASP A 19 19.21 -0.35 15.84
N TYR A 20 19.48 0.30 16.98
CA TYR A 20 19.66 1.75 17.08
C TYR A 20 20.83 2.29 16.26
N PRO A 21 22.02 1.64 16.23
CA PRO A 21 23.11 2.06 15.36
C PRO A 21 22.74 2.12 13.87
N ALA A 22 21.77 1.33 13.42
CA ALA A 22 21.37 1.24 12.01
C ALA A 22 20.22 2.18 11.61
N VAL A 23 19.77 3.09 12.48
CA VAL A 23 18.57 3.91 12.23
C VAL A 23 18.69 4.74 10.95
N ALA A 24 19.83 5.39 10.71
CA ALA A 24 20.02 6.21 9.51
C ALA A 24 19.96 5.37 8.22
N GLU A 25 20.58 4.18 8.22
CA GLU A 25 20.56 3.26 7.09
C GLU A 25 19.15 2.73 6.81
N LYS A 26 18.40 2.39 7.87
CA LYS A 26 17.01 1.94 7.76
C LYS A 26 16.06 3.05 7.32
N TRP A 27 16.32 4.30 7.74
CA TRP A 27 15.52 5.45 7.34
C TRP A 27 15.66 5.77 5.85
N ALA A 28 16.87 5.58 5.30
CA ALA A 28 17.18 5.89 3.91
C ALA A 28 16.80 4.76 2.92
N THR A 29 16.01 3.76 3.34
CA THR A 29 15.68 2.58 2.51
C THR A 29 14.26 2.09 2.68
N LEU A 30 13.78 1.33 1.68
CA LEU A 30 12.56 0.57 1.81
C LEU A 30 12.83 -0.75 2.55
N GLY A 31 12.34 -0.85 3.79
CA GLY A 31 12.58 -2.01 4.65
C GLY A 31 11.97 -3.33 4.12
N PRO A 32 12.50 -4.50 4.53
CA PRO A 32 12.17 -5.81 3.96
C PRO A 32 10.80 -6.38 4.37
N LEU A 33 10.12 -5.76 5.33
CA LEU A 33 8.80 -6.26 5.75
C LEU A 33 7.72 -6.05 4.69
N VAL A 34 7.95 -5.14 3.74
CA VAL A 34 7.02 -4.87 2.64
C VAL A 34 6.81 -6.09 1.74
N GLU A 35 7.87 -6.86 1.44
CA GLU A 35 7.78 -8.14 0.72
C GLU A 35 7.36 -9.27 1.67
N ARG A 36 7.93 -9.33 2.88
CA ARG A 36 7.73 -10.46 3.79
C ARG A 36 6.32 -10.55 4.37
N LEU A 37 5.71 -9.40 4.69
CA LEU A 37 4.41 -9.32 5.36
C LEU A 37 3.32 -8.72 4.46
N GLY A 38 3.70 -8.04 3.37
CA GLY A 38 2.78 -7.24 2.57
C GLY A 38 2.42 -5.90 3.22
N LEU A 39 1.49 -5.21 2.58
CA LEU A 39 0.95 -3.92 3.03
C LEU A 39 -0.51 -4.10 3.43
N THR A 40 -0.78 -4.08 4.73
CA THR A 40 -2.13 -4.22 5.27
C THR A 40 -2.77 -2.86 5.52
N THR A 41 -3.86 -2.57 4.82
CA THR A 41 -4.69 -1.38 5.04
C THR A 41 -6.16 -1.80 5.15
N LYS A 42 -6.83 -1.36 6.23
CA LYS A 42 -8.25 -1.70 6.52
C LYS A 42 -8.57 -3.19 6.44
N GLY A 43 -7.64 -4.02 6.91
CA GLY A 43 -7.79 -5.48 6.95
C GLY A 43 -7.66 -6.18 5.60
N ILE A 44 -7.15 -5.49 4.59
CA ILE A 44 -6.79 -6.05 3.29
C ILE A 44 -5.28 -5.97 3.16
N THR A 45 -4.63 -7.08 2.83
CA THR A 45 -3.17 -7.14 2.62
C THR A 45 -2.90 -7.34 1.13
N VAL A 46 -2.01 -6.51 0.58
CA VAL A 46 -1.47 -6.65 -0.78
C VAL A 46 0.03 -6.90 -0.74
N HIS A 47 0.56 -7.54 -1.77
CA HIS A 47 1.95 -7.97 -1.85
C HIS A 47 2.68 -7.21 -2.99
N PRO A 48 3.52 -6.21 -2.66
CA PRO A 48 4.13 -5.31 -3.63
C PRO A 48 5.51 -5.78 -4.12
N ASP A 49 5.73 -7.08 -4.34
CA ASP A 49 7.05 -7.61 -4.75
C ASP A 49 7.53 -6.96 -6.05
N ARG A 50 6.63 -6.85 -7.04
CA ARG A 50 6.91 -6.18 -8.32
C ARG A 50 7.28 -4.71 -8.13
N GLU A 51 6.55 -3.98 -7.30
CA GLU A 51 6.85 -2.56 -7.05
C GLU A 51 8.19 -2.38 -6.34
N VAL A 52 8.57 -3.30 -5.45
CA VAL A 52 9.86 -3.25 -4.77
C VAL A 52 11.00 -3.45 -5.76
N GLU A 53 10.87 -4.41 -6.68
CA GLU A 53 11.82 -4.61 -7.79
C GLU A 53 11.90 -3.38 -8.71
N GLU A 54 10.76 -2.80 -9.08
CA GLU A 54 10.70 -1.60 -9.91
C GLU A 54 11.38 -0.41 -9.21
N LEU A 55 11.16 -0.22 -7.91
CA LEU A 55 11.82 0.82 -7.11
C LEU A 55 13.33 0.56 -6.97
N ALA A 56 13.75 -0.69 -6.78
CA ALA A 56 15.17 -1.07 -6.76
C ALA A 56 15.86 -0.74 -8.09
N ALA A 57 15.22 -1.07 -9.21
CA ALA A 57 15.74 -0.77 -10.54
C ALA A 57 15.79 0.74 -10.81
N LYS A 58 14.77 1.49 -10.39
CA LYS A 58 14.67 2.94 -10.61
C LYS A 58 15.63 3.75 -9.73
N PHE A 59 15.80 3.38 -8.47
CA PHE A 59 16.55 4.17 -7.49
C PHE A 59 17.97 3.65 -7.24
N GLY A 60 18.25 2.42 -7.66
CA GLY A 60 19.35 1.63 -7.15
C GLY A 60 19.07 1.09 -5.75
N VAL A 61 20.01 0.26 -5.28
CA VAL A 61 19.97 -0.32 -3.94
C VAL A 61 21.16 0.14 -3.12
N MET A 62 21.06 0.05 -1.79
CA MET A 62 22.22 0.29 -0.93
C MET A 62 23.30 -0.76 -1.20
N ASN A 63 24.55 -0.32 -1.30
CA ASN A 63 25.70 -1.16 -1.61
C ASN A 63 26.48 -1.64 -0.37
N SER A 64 26.13 -1.16 0.83
CA SER A 64 26.76 -1.55 2.09
C SER A 64 25.81 -1.34 3.28
N GLY A 65 26.24 -1.72 4.48
CA GLY A 65 25.48 -1.56 5.72
C GLY A 65 24.39 -2.61 5.93
N ARG A 66 23.56 -2.40 6.95
CA ARG A 66 22.44 -3.26 7.38
C ARG A 66 21.29 -3.29 6.38
N ALA A 67 21.22 -2.30 5.49
CA ALA A 67 20.21 -2.19 4.46
C ALA A 67 20.73 -2.57 3.06
N VAL A 68 21.86 -3.26 2.96
CA VAL A 68 22.43 -3.71 1.68
C VAL A 68 21.38 -4.46 0.83
N GLY A 69 21.32 -4.14 -0.46
CA GLY A 69 20.35 -4.72 -1.40
C GLY A 69 18.93 -4.14 -1.31
N ARG A 70 18.64 -3.23 -0.36
CA ARG A 70 17.33 -2.59 -0.26
C ARG A 70 17.21 -1.37 -1.18
N PRO A 71 16.02 -1.09 -1.77
CA PRO A 71 15.80 0.12 -2.55
C PRO A 71 16.17 1.38 -1.77
N ALA A 72 16.93 2.28 -2.40
CA ALA A 72 17.40 3.51 -1.77
C ALA A 72 16.31 4.60 -1.79
N ILE A 73 15.82 5.00 -0.62
CA ILE A 73 14.81 6.05 -0.39
C ILE A 73 15.47 7.22 0.35
N ASN A 74 16.47 7.83 -0.27
CA ASN A 74 17.36 8.82 0.35
C ASN A 74 17.10 10.27 -0.06
N THR A 75 16.05 10.52 -0.85
CA THR A 75 15.57 11.87 -1.17
C THR A 75 14.06 11.96 -0.97
N ALA A 76 13.54 13.18 -0.86
CA ALA A 76 12.10 13.41 -0.70
C ALA A 76 11.31 12.92 -1.92
N GLU A 77 11.84 13.08 -3.13
CA GLU A 77 11.22 12.63 -4.38
C GLU A 77 11.12 11.11 -4.44
N ARG A 78 12.17 10.40 -4.01
CA ARG A 78 12.16 8.93 -3.94
C ARG A 78 11.16 8.42 -2.90
N MET A 79 11.03 9.11 -1.77
CA MET A 79 10.00 8.81 -0.77
C MET A 79 8.59 9.01 -1.36
N ALA A 80 8.34 10.14 -2.03
CA ALA A 80 7.06 10.42 -2.67
C ALA A 80 6.71 9.37 -3.74
N GLU A 81 7.68 8.99 -4.57
CA GLU A 81 7.52 7.96 -5.59
C GLU A 81 7.27 6.58 -4.98
N ALA A 82 7.93 6.23 -3.87
CA ALA A 82 7.63 4.98 -3.15
C ALA A 82 6.21 4.96 -2.58
N ILE A 83 5.74 6.07 -2.01
CA ILE A 83 4.35 6.19 -1.54
C ILE A 83 3.38 5.95 -2.70
N LEU A 84 3.63 6.57 -3.85
CA LEU A 84 2.79 6.43 -5.03
C LEU A 84 2.83 5.01 -5.63
N ALA A 85 4.00 4.38 -5.66
CA ALA A 85 4.15 3.01 -6.14
C ALA A 85 3.42 2.00 -5.24
N LEU A 86 3.45 2.20 -3.92
CA LEU A 86 2.95 1.24 -2.93
C LEU A 86 1.48 1.47 -2.52
N SER A 87 0.81 2.48 -3.07
CA SER A 87 -0.58 2.81 -2.74
C SER A 87 -1.56 2.35 -3.82
N GLY A 88 -2.68 1.73 -3.40
CA GLY A 88 -3.75 1.32 -4.32
C GLY A 88 -4.47 2.50 -4.99
N THR A 89 -4.39 3.72 -4.46
CA THR A 89 -4.98 4.91 -5.10
C THR A 89 -4.14 5.45 -6.27
N SER A 90 -2.88 5.05 -6.38
CA SER A 90 -1.93 5.53 -7.40
C SER A 90 -1.31 4.41 -8.23
N ASN A 91 -1.43 3.16 -7.79
CA ASN A 91 -0.99 1.98 -8.51
C ASN A 91 -2.18 1.03 -8.71
N GLY A 92 -2.64 0.92 -9.96
CA GLY A 92 -3.81 0.13 -10.27
C GLY A 92 -3.60 -1.38 -10.17
N ARG A 93 -2.37 -1.89 -10.22
CA ARG A 93 -2.09 -3.31 -9.95
C ARG A 93 -2.43 -3.63 -8.49
N LEU A 94 -1.98 -2.79 -7.57
CA LEU A 94 -2.29 -2.92 -6.14
C LEU A 94 -3.77 -2.65 -5.85
N ALA A 95 -4.41 -1.73 -6.59
CA ALA A 95 -5.85 -1.51 -6.49
C ALA A 95 -6.65 -2.79 -6.83
N VAL A 96 -6.31 -3.42 -7.95
CA VAL A 96 -6.95 -4.65 -8.44
C VAL A 96 -6.67 -5.82 -7.50
N GLU A 97 -5.43 -5.99 -7.04
CA GLU A 97 -5.09 -7.01 -6.03
C GLU A 97 -5.89 -6.81 -4.74
N GLY A 98 -5.93 -5.57 -4.23
CA GLY A 98 -6.63 -5.26 -3.00
C GLY A 98 -8.15 -5.50 -3.12
N PHE A 99 -8.76 -5.20 -4.27
CA PHE A 99 -10.15 -5.55 -4.48
C PHE A 99 -10.35 -7.07 -4.52
N ARG A 100 -9.50 -7.84 -5.20
CA ARG A 100 -9.58 -9.32 -5.18
C ARG A 100 -9.51 -9.89 -3.76
N GLU A 101 -8.66 -9.33 -2.91
CA GLU A 101 -8.59 -9.76 -1.51
C GLU A 101 -9.86 -9.35 -0.73
N LEU A 102 -10.42 -8.16 -1.01
CA LEU A 102 -11.70 -7.76 -0.45
C LEU A 102 -12.85 -8.67 -0.91
N GLU A 103 -12.85 -9.12 -2.18
CA GLU A 103 -13.82 -10.10 -2.68
C GLU A 103 -13.74 -11.42 -1.89
N ARG A 104 -12.53 -11.91 -1.60
CA ARG A 104 -12.32 -13.13 -0.80
C ARG A 104 -12.93 -13.00 0.60
N ARG A 105 -12.81 -11.83 1.23
CA ARG A 105 -13.37 -11.59 2.57
C ARG A 105 -14.88 -11.41 2.59
N THR A 106 -15.44 -10.82 1.54
CA THR A 106 -16.86 -10.41 1.49
C THR A 106 -17.76 -11.39 0.74
N GLY A 107 -17.20 -12.22 -0.15
CA GLY A 107 -17.95 -13.08 -1.06
C GLY A 107 -18.68 -12.32 -2.18
N ARG A 108 -18.35 -11.05 -2.40
CA ARG A 108 -18.94 -10.18 -3.42
C ARG A 108 -17.93 -9.91 -4.53
N ARG A 109 -18.37 -9.83 -5.79
CA ARG A 109 -17.53 -9.35 -6.88
C ARG A 109 -17.42 -7.83 -6.80
N LEU A 110 -16.20 -7.31 -6.67
CA LEU A 110 -15.84 -5.90 -6.46
C LEU A 110 -14.66 -5.46 -7.33
N VAL A 111 -13.91 -6.40 -7.92
CA VAL A 111 -12.70 -6.11 -8.70
C VAL A 111 -12.98 -5.23 -9.92
N HIS A 112 -14.21 -5.25 -10.46
CA HIS A 112 -14.62 -4.38 -11.57
C HIS A 112 -14.50 -2.89 -11.28
N LEU A 113 -14.41 -2.50 -10.01
CA LEU A 113 -14.17 -1.12 -9.63
C LEU A 113 -12.77 -0.63 -10.03
N ALA A 114 -11.80 -1.53 -10.19
CA ALA A 114 -10.43 -1.21 -10.59
C ALA A 114 -9.97 -1.92 -11.88
N GLU A 115 -10.73 -2.88 -12.41
CA GLU A 115 -10.45 -3.53 -13.70
C GLU A 115 -10.23 -2.50 -14.82
N GLY A 116 -9.22 -2.75 -15.66
CA GLY A 116 -8.78 -1.84 -16.71
C GLY A 116 -7.79 -0.76 -16.24
N SER A 117 -7.54 -0.65 -14.94
CA SER A 117 -6.51 0.25 -14.38
C SER A 117 -5.21 -0.48 -14.03
N GLU A 118 -5.06 -1.78 -14.29
CA GLU A 118 -3.94 -2.61 -13.85
C GLU A 118 -2.57 -2.04 -14.20
N GLU A 119 -2.44 -1.42 -15.37
CA GLU A 119 -1.20 -0.80 -15.87
C GLU A 119 -1.08 0.69 -15.52
N ARG A 120 -2.12 1.28 -14.92
CA ARG A 120 -2.11 2.68 -14.52
C ARG A 120 -1.19 2.88 -13.33
N ARG A 121 -0.23 3.79 -13.48
CA ARG A 121 0.69 4.25 -12.44
C ARG A 121 0.66 5.77 -12.41
N ILE A 122 0.48 6.34 -11.23
CA ILE A 122 0.68 7.77 -10.99
C ILE A 122 2.10 7.91 -10.43
N THR A 123 2.96 8.63 -11.15
CA THR A 123 4.34 8.89 -10.72
C THR A 123 4.46 10.26 -10.08
N PHE A 124 5.56 10.52 -9.38
CA PHE A 124 5.80 11.84 -8.79
C PHE A 124 5.84 12.93 -9.87
N ALA A 125 6.45 12.65 -11.03
CA ALA A 125 6.49 13.56 -12.17
C ALA A 125 5.10 13.93 -12.70
N ASP A 126 4.15 12.97 -12.72
CA ASP A 126 2.78 13.25 -13.13
C ASP A 126 2.12 14.28 -12.22
N THR A 127 2.36 14.18 -10.89
CA THR A 127 1.80 15.12 -9.90
C THR A 127 2.37 16.53 -10.01
N GLN A 128 3.62 16.65 -10.47
CA GLN A 128 4.24 17.95 -10.73
C GLN A 128 3.71 18.58 -12.01
N ALA A 129 3.42 17.75 -13.02
CA ALA A 129 2.92 18.22 -14.30
C ALA A 129 1.48 18.75 -14.18
N ARG A 130 0.62 18.10 -13.40
CA ARG A 130 -0.78 18.48 -13.18
C ARG A 130 -1.41 17.73 -12.01
N PRO A 131 -2.56 18.19 -11.48
CA PRO A 131 -3.40 17.34 -10.64
C PRO A 131 -3.78 16.05 -11.38
N VAL A 132 -3.59 14.91 -10.72
CA VAL A 132 -3.90 13.58 -11.27
C VAL A 132 -5.05 12.96 -10.47
N PRO A 133 -6.15 12.55 -11.11
CA PRO A 133 -7.21 11.83 -10.40
C PRO A 133 -6.70 10.46 -9.97
N VAL A 134 -7.05 10.04 -8.75
CA VAL A 134 -6.67 8.73 -8.20
C VAL A 134 -7.45 7.58 -8.85
N ILE A 135 -7.11 6.36 -8.45
CA ILE A 135 -7.76 5.11 -8.81
C ILE A 135 -8.67 4.70 -7.65
N THR A 136 -9.88 4.21 -7.97
CA THR A 136 -10.75 3.58 -6.98
C THR A 136 -10.01 2.41 -6.32
N SER A 137 -10.01 2.34 -4.99
CA SER A 137 -9.27 1.33 -4.23
C SER A 137 -10.06 0.84 -3.02
N PRO A 138 -9.81 -0.38 -2.53
CA PRO A 138 -10.62 -1.01 -1.48
C PRO A 138 -10.49 -0.34 -0.12
N GLU A 139 -9.43 0.46 0.06
CA GLU A 139 -9.18 1.23 1.28
C GLU A 139 -10.19 2.37 1.47
N TRP A 140 -10.93 2.79 0.44
CA TRP A 140 -11.97 3.81 0.54
C TRP A 140 -13.38 3.23 0.39
N SER A 141 -14.38 4.05 0.67
CA SER A 141 -15.81 3.68 0.56
C SER A 141 -16.51 4.35 -0.61
N GLY A 142 -15.87 5.31 -1.27
CA GLY A 142 -16.34 5.88 -2.52
C GLY A 142 -15.76 5.21 -3.76
N SER A 143 -16.20 5.66 -4.92
CA SER A 143 -15.75 5.19 -6.22
C SER A 143 -15.63 6.35 -7.20
N GLU A 144 -14.53 6.40 -7.94
CA GLU A 144 -14.27 7.27 -9.08
C GLU A 144 -14.42 6.51 -10.42
N THR A 145 -14.80 5.23 -10.36
CA THR A 145 -14.94 4.35 -11.52
C THR A 145 -15.98 4.90 -12.49
N GLY A 146 -15.68 4.87 -13.79
CA GLY A 146 -16.54 5.44 -14.83
C GLY A 146 -16.51 6.98 -14.90
N GLY A 147 -15.58 7.65 -14.21
CA GLY A 147 -15.40 9.10 -14.28
C GLY A 147 -16.33 9.91 -13.37
N ARG A 148 -17.04 9.24 -12.45
CA ARG A 148 -17.87 9.92 -11.44
C ARG A 148 -16.99 10.62 -10.40
N ARG A 149 -17.57 11.59 -9.69
CA ARG A 149 -16.94 12.19 -8.50
C ARG A 149 -17.11 11.27 -7.30
N TYR A 150 -16.11 11.27 -6.42
CA TYR A 150 -16.13 10.52 -5.17
C TYR A 150 -17.35 10.93 -4.32
N ALA A 151 -18.07 9.93 -3.82
CA ALA A 151 -19.06 10.07 -2.75
C ALA A 151 -18.82 8.97 -1.71
N PRO A 152 -18.79 9.29 -0.40
CA PRO A 152 -18.55 8.28 0.63
C PRO A 152 -19.67 7.23 0.65
N PHE A 153 -19.33 6.00 1.02
CA PHE A 153 -20.25 4.85 1.12
C PHE A 153 -20.89 4.37 -0.19
N THR A 154 -20.52 4.94 -1.34
CA THR A 154 -20.95 4.43 -2.65
C THR A 154 -20.71 2.92 -2.79
N VAL A 155 -19.52 2.42 -2.44
CA VAL A 155 -19.20 0.99 -2.56
C VAL A 155 -20.02 0.17 -1.56
N ASN A 156 -20.33 0.71 -0.38
CA ASN A 156 -21.17 0.03 0.60
C ASN A 156 -22.62 -0.11 0.12
N ILE A 157 -23.19 0.96 -0.43
CA ILE A 157 -24.60 1.00 -0.86
C ILE A 157 -24.81 0.29 -2.20
N GLU A 158 -23.97 0.59 -3.19
CA GLU A 158 -24.16 0.11 -4.57
C GLU A 158 -23.62 -1.32 -4.75
N GLU A 159 -22.52 -1.68 -4.07
CA GLU A 159 -21.87 -2.98 -4.23
C GLU A 159 -22.12 -3.95 -3.05
N LEU A 160 -22.81 -3.47 -2.01
CA LEU A 160 -23.10 -4.21 -0.78
C LEU A 160 -21.83 -4.64 -0.03
N LYS A 161 -20.80 -3.78 -0.03
CA LYS A 161 -19.61 -3.95 0.81
C LYS A 161 -20.01 -3.77 2.29
N PRO A 162 -19.90 -4.82 3.14
CA PRO A 162 -20.30 -4.76 4.55
C PRO A 162 -19.34 -3.91 5.39
#